data_AF-B1FLA4-F1
#
_entry.id   AF-B1FLA4-F1
#
_cell.length_a   1.000
_cell.length_b   1.000
_cell.length_c   1.000
_cell.angle_alpha   90.00
_cell.angle_beta   90.00
_cell.angle_gamma   90.00
#
_symmetry.space_group_name_H-M   'P 1'
#
loop_
_entity.id
_entity.type
_entity.pdbx_description
1 polymer ?
#
loop_
_entity_poly.entity_id
_entity_poly.type
_entity_poly.pdbx_seq_one_letter_code
_entity_poly.pdbx_strand_id
1 'polypeptide(L)'
;MTESITPAGAPDTIDAVAGLRDGDAVAALRRAREKVLLHTRLSEAALLDPAFPDLSLTERLHVARYVAQKSNALALAETYRARLVEAGGTLDDIAHADADAFDALPRRTGAILAHARLLTLSPVDARPSDLDALKSAGLTTPAIVALSQLVAFVAYQLRIAVAAQALQARAAKEAA
;
A
#
# COMPACT_ATOMS: atom_id res chain seq x y z
N MET A 1 16.44 -16.54 17.35
CA MET A 1 15.99 -17.38 16.22
C MET A 1 15.07 -16.53 15.37
N THR A 2 15.57 -15.94 14.29
CA THR A 2 14.73 -15.26 13.29
C THR A 2 14.05 -16.34 12.48
N GLU A 3 12.77 -16.60 12.75
CA GLU A 3 11.98 -17.46 11.87
C GLU A 3 11.91 -16.80 10.50
N SER A 4 12.38 -17.52 9.49
CA SER A 4 12.27 -17.12 8.09
C SER A 4 10.80 -17.09 7.73
N ILE A 5 10.21 -15.90 7.62
CA ILE A 5 8.91 -15.70 6.99
C ILE A 5 9.11 -16.01 5.50
N THR A 6 8.97 -17.27 5.12
CA THR A 6 8.87 -17.68 3.72
C THR A 6 7.52 -17.20 3.23
N PRO A 7 7.43 -16.21 2.31
CA PRO A 7 6.14 -15.84 1.74
C PRO A 7 5.64 -17.07 0.98
N ALA A 8 4.41 -17.52 1.28
CA ALA A 8 3.73 -18.53 0.47
C ALA A 8 3.72 -18.11 -1.02
N GLY A 9 3.52 -19.07 -1.92
CA GLY A 9 3.57 -18.94 -3.39
C GLY A 9 2.58 -17.95 -4.05
N ALA A 10 2.05 -16.98 -3.30
CA ALA A 10 1.31 -15.86 -3.84
C ALA A 10 2.18 -15.06 -4.83
N PRO A 11 1.61 -14.59 -5.95
CA PRO A 11 2.33 -13.76 -6.91
C PRO A 11 2.83 -12.46 -6.26
N ASP A 12 3.97 -11.95 -6.71
CA ASP A 12 4.49 -10.64 -6.29
C ASP A 12 3.46 -9.56 -6.62
N THR A 13 3.07 -8.75 -5.63
CA THR A 13 2.00 -7.75 -5.79
C THR A 13 2.35 -6.76 -6.92
N ILE A 14 3.61 -6.34 -7.03
CA ILE A 14 4.05 -5.40 -8.06
C ILE A 14 3.97 -6.04 -9.45
N ASP A 15 4.46 -7.28 -9.60
CA ASP A 15 4.36 -8.02 -10.87
C ASP A 15 2.89 -8.17 -11.31
N ALA A 16 2.01 -8.54 -10.37
CA ALA A 16 0.59 -8.72 -10.64
C ALA A 16 -0.08 -7.42 -11.12
N VAL A 17 0.11 -6.30 -10.41
CA VAL A 17 -0.52 -5.01 -10.78
C VAL A 17 0.11 -4.38 -12.03
N ALA A 18 1.37 -4.69 -12.31
CA ALA A 18 2.03 -4.29 -13.55
C ALA A 18 1.60 -5.16 -14.75
N GLY A 19 0.89 -6.27 -14.52
CA GLY A 19 0.48 -7.19 -15.58
C GLY A 19 1.64 -8.03 -16.14
N LEU A 20 2.71 -8.20 -15.35
CA LEU A 20 3.86 -9.01 -15.73
C LEU A 20 3.51 -10.50 -15.67
N ARG A 21 3.92 -11.23 -16.70
CA ARG A 21 3.76 -12.68 -16.81
C ARG A 21 5.11 -13.39 -16.87
N ASP A 22 5.08 -14.68 -16.61
CA ASP A 22 6.26 -15.51 -16.83
C ASP A 22 6.62 -15.53 -18.32
N GLY A 23 7.91 -15.34 -18.60
CA GLY A 23 8.44 -15.15 -19.96
C GLY A 23 8.64 -13.68 -20.35
N ASP A 24 8.03 -12.71 -19.67
CA ASP A 24 8.26 -11.30 -19.97
C ASP A 24 9.69 -10.87 -19.65
N ALA A 25 10.35 -10.16 -20.57
CA ALA A 25 11.71 -9.65 -20.36
C ALA A 25 11.80 -8.72 -19.14
N VAL A 26 10.76 -7.92 -18.88
CA VAL A 26 10.69 -7.03 -17.71
C VAL A 26 10.52 -7.82 -16.40
N ALA A 27 9.77 -8.93 -16.42
CA ALA A 27 9.66 -9.83 -15.27
C ALA A 27 11.00 -10.51 -14.97
N ALA A 28 11.71 -10.97 -16.01
CA ALA A 28 13.05 -11.53 -15.88
C ALA A 28 14.04 -10.50 -15.28
N LEU A 29 13.99 -9.25 -15.73
CA LEU A 29 14.82 -8.17 -15.21
C LEU A 29 14.60 -7.92 -13.70
N ARG A 30 13.33 -7.91 -13.27
CA ARG A 30 12.98 -7.75 -11.85
C ARG A 30 13.48 -8.92 -11.00
N ARG A 31 13.35 -10.15 -11.50
CA ARG A 31 13.83 -11.38 -10.82
C ARG A 31 15.35 -11.47 -10.77
N ALA A 32 16.06 -10.91 -11.75
CA ALA A 32 17.52 -10.79 -11.73
C ALA A 32 18.04 -9.88 -10.58
N ARG A 33 17.15 -9.17 -9.88
CA ARG A 33 17.43 -8.43 -8.64
C ARG A 33 16.76 -9.11 -7.44
N GLU A 34 17.00 -10.41 -7.28
CA GLU A 34 16.38 -11.27 -6.26
C GLU A 34 16.31 -10.64 -4.86
N LYS A 35 17.41 -10.04 -4.37
CA LYS A 35 17.43 -9.37 -3.06
C LYS A 35 16.41 -8.23 -2.97
N VAL A 36 16.25 -7.43 -4.02
CA VAL A 36 15.27 -6.32 -4.02
C VAL A 36 13.85 -6.87 -4.04
N LEU A 37 13.59 -7.88 -4.87
CA LEU A 37 12.30 -8.57 -4.93
C LEU A 37 11.93 -9.17 -3.56
N LEU A 38 12.86 -9.92 -2.95
CA LEU A 38 12.67 -10.55 -1.65
C LEU A 38 12.36 -9.51 -0.56
N HIS A 39 13.19 -8.47 -0.41
CA HIS A 39 12.96 -7.47 0.63
C HIS A 39 11.70 -6.64 0.38
N THR A 40 11.28 -6.44 -0.86
CA THR A 40 9.99 -5.80 -1.18
C THR A 40 8.82 -6.63 -0.67
N ARG A 41 8.83 -7.94 -0.95
CA ARG A 41 7.80 -8.87 -0.48
C ARG A 41 7.78 -9.02 1.03
N LEU A 42 8.96 -9.10 1.66
CA LEU A 42 9.07 -9.13 3.12
C LEU A 42 8.60 -7.83 3.76
N SER A 43 8.86 -6.67 3.14
CA SER A 43 8.35 -5.37 3.62
C SER A 43 6.83 -5.32 3.55
N GLU A 44 6.23 -5.77 2.45
CA GLU A 44 4.76 -5.87 2.35
C GLU A 44 4.19 -6.81 3.42
N ALA A 45 4.78 -7.99 3.56
CA ALA A 45 4.34 -8.97 4.55
C ALA A 45 4.41 -8.43 5.98
N ALA A 46 5.52 -7.75 6.35
CA ALA A 46 5.68 -7.17 7.67
C ALA A 46 4.71 -5.99 7.91
N LEU A 47 4.54 -5.11 6.92
CA LEU A 47 3.61 -3.99 7.02
C LEU A 47 2.14 -4.43 7.05
N LEU A 48 1.81 -5.61 6.55
CA LEU A 48 0.45 -6.15 6.54
C LEU A 48 0.29 -7.39 7.45
N ASP A 49 1.22 -7.61 8.38
CA ASP A 49 1.15 -8.72 9.33
C ASP A 49 -0.06 -8.55 10.25
N PRO A 50 -1.01 -9.51 10.32
CA PRO A 50 -2.14 -9.44 11.25
C PRO A 50 -1.74 -9.26 12.72
N ALA A 51 -0.55 -9.73 13.13
CA ALA A 51 -0.05 -9.64 14.49
C ALA A 51 0.58 -8.27 14.85
N PHE A 52 0.59 -7.32 13.90
CA PHE A 52 1.13 -5.98 14.13
C PHE A 52 0.36 -5.26 15.25
N PRO A 53 1.06 -4.68 16.26
CA PRO A 53 0.43 -4.08 17.42
C PRO A 53 -0.18 -2.70 17.13
N ASP A 54 -1.23 -2.33 17.86
CA ASP A 54 -1.81 -0.97 17.96
C ASP A 54 -2.25 -0.29 16.65
N LEU A 55 -2.25 -1.02 15.54
CA LEU A 55 -2.83 -0.67 14.26
C LEU A 55 -3.37 -1.98 13.69
N SER A 56 -4.65 -2.04 13.34
CA SER A 56 -5.27 -3.26 12.83
C SER A 56 -4.92 -3.50 11.36
N LEU A 57 -5.05 -4.75 10.91
CA LEU A 57 -4.89 -5.09 9.50
C LEU A 57 -5.88 -4.32 8.62
N THR A 58 -7.14 -4.20 9.05
CA THR A 58 -8.20 -3.47 8.34
C THR A 58 -7.85 -1.99 8.19
N GLU A 59 -7.33 -1.33 9.22
CA GLU A 59 -6.86 0.07 9.14
C GLU A 59 -5.71 0.22 8.13
N ARG A 60 -4.73 -0.69 8.17
CA ARG A 60 -3.60 -0.66 7.22
C ARG A 60 -4.04 -0.91 5.79
N LEU A 61 -4.90 -1.89 5.56
CA LEU A 61 -5.43 -2.17 4.22
C LEU A 61 -6.30 -1.02 3.70
N HIS A 62 -7.07 -0.34 4.57
CA HIS A 62 -7.77 0.91 4.23
C HIS A 62 -6.80 1.98 3.71
N VAL A 63 -5.69 2.19 4.42
CA VAL A 63 -4.66 3.15 4.02
C VAL A 63 -4.02 2.74 2.70
N ALA A 64 -3.59 1.48 2.58
CA ALA A 64 -2.90 1.02 1.38
C ALA A 64 -3.76 1.15 0.12
N ARG A 65 -5.03 0.74 0.22
CA ARG A 65 -6.05 0.92 -0.81
C ARG A 65 -6.29 2.39 -1.12
N TYR A 66 -6.49 3.23 -0.10
CA TYR A 66 -6.78 4.65 -0.27
C TYR A 66 -5.62 5.41 -0.94
N VAL A 67 -4.38 5.16 -0.52
CA VAL A 67 -3.17 5.75 -1.13
C VAL A 67 -3.07 5.35 -2.60
N ALA A 68 -3.28 4.06 -2.91
CA ALA A 68 -3.30 3.59 -4.29
C ALA A 68 -4.42 4.26 -5.11
N GLN A 69 -5.63 4.38 -4.55
CA GLN A 69 -6.77 5.03 -5.20
C GLN A 69 -6.48 6.50 -5.52
N LYS A 70 -6.00 7.28 -4.55
CA LYS A 70 -5.69 8.72 -4.74
C LYS A 70 -4.48 8.94 -5.64
N SER A 71 -3.62 7.93 -5.81
CA SER A 71 -2.52 7.94 -6.77
C SER A 71 -2.93 7.42 -8.17
N ASN A 72 -4.22 7.18 -8.42
CA ASN A 72 -4.76 6.63 -9.66
C ASN A 72 -4.19 5.24 -10.03
N ALA A 73 -3.77 4.46 -9.04
CA ALA A 73 -3.20 3.12 -9.19
C ALA A 73 -4.29 2.05 -9.08
N LEU A 74 -5.28 2.07 -9.98
CA LEU A 74 -6.53 1.32 -9.82
C LEU A 74 -6.35 -0.20 -9.62
N ALA A 75 -5.41 -0.83 -10.31
CA ALA A 75 -5.12 -2.27 -10.13
C ALA A 75 -4.57 -2.59 -8.72
N LEU A 76 -3.74 -1.70 -8.17
CA LEU A 76 -3.21 -1.84 -6.82
C LEU A 76 -4.28 -1.52 -5.77
N ALA A 77 -5.10 -0.49 -6.02
CA ALA A 77 -6.24 -0.16 -5.18
C ALA A 77 -7.22 -1.35 -5.09
N GLU A 78 -7.53 -2.00 -6.21
CA GLU A 78 -8.40 -3.18 -6.24
C GLU A 78 -7.78 -4.38 -5.51
N THR A 79 -6.47 -4.60 -5.66
CA THR A 79 -5.76 -5.64 -4.90
C THR A 79 -5.90 -5.45 -3.39
N TYR A 80 -5.69 -4.22 -2.90
CA TYR A 80 -5.87 -3.94 -1.47
C TYR A 80 -7.33 -3.86 -1.03
N ARG A 81 -8.25 -3.50 -1.93
CA ARG A 81 -9.70 -3.53 -1.67
C ARG A 81 -10.18 -4.96 -1.43
N ALA A 82 -9.76 -5.92 -2.25
CA ALA A 82 -10.10 -7.33 -2.07
C ALA A 82 -9.60 -7.85 -0.72
N ARG A 83 -8.31 -7.62 -0.40
CA ARG A 83 -7.73 -8.01 0.90
C ARG A 83 -8.45 -7.33 2.08
N LEU A 84 -8.85 -6.06 1.93
CA LEU A 84 -9.57 -5.32 2.96
C LEU A 84 -10.93 -5.95 3.27
N VAL A 85 -11.70 -6.29 2.23
CA VAL A 85 -13.00 -6.96 2.38
C VAL A 85 -12.83 -8.33 3.03
N GLU A 86 -11.82 -9.11 2.62
CA GLU A 86 -11.48 -10.39 3.25
C GLU A 86 -11.11 -10.25 4.73
N ALA A 87 -10.42 -9.16 5.09
CA ALA A 87 -10.07 -8.82 6.47
C ALA A 87 -11.23 -8.20 7.27
N GLY A 88 -12.45 -8.15 6.72
CA GLY A 88 -13.65 -7.67 7.41
C GLY A 88 -13.91 -6.16 7.29
N GLY A 89 -13.21 -5.46 6.39
CA GLY A 89 -13.56 -4.07 6.03
C GLY A 89 -14.89 -3.99 5.29
N THR A 90 -15.62 -2.89 5.49
CA THR A 90 -16.95 -2.70 4.89
C THR A 90 -16.89 -1.90 3.59
N LEU A 91 -17.82 -2.18 2.67
CA LEU A 91 -17.93 -1.42 1.42
C LEU A 91 -18.37 0.03 1.68
N ASP A 92 -19.19 0.26 2.71
CA ASP A 92 -19.64 1.60 3.09
C ASP A 92 -18.46 2.45 3.60
N ASP A 93 -17.58 1.91 4.45
CA ASP A 93 -16.39 2.63 4.90
C ASP A 93 -15.44 2.93 3.73
N ILE A 94 -15.33 2.01 2.77
CA ILE A 94 -14.54 2.23 1.54
C ILE A 94 -15.15 3.39 0.73
N ALA A 95 -16.47 3.42 0.57
CA ALA A 95 -17.17 4.46 -0.16
C ALA A 95 -17.01 5.85 0.51
N HIS A 96 -17.17 5.94 1.84
CA HIS A 96 -16.93 7.17 2.58
C HIS A 96 -15.47 7.64 2.45
N ALA A 97 -14.51 6.72 2.56
CA ALA A 97 -13.10 7.04 2.35
C ALA A 97 -12.84 7.57 0.94
N ASP A 98 -13.42 6.97 -0.10
CA ASP A 98 -13.19 7.40 -1.49
C ASP A 98 -13.76 8.79 -1.80
N ALA A 99 -14.87 9.13 -1.15
CA ALA A 99 -15.48 10.45 -1.17
C ALA A 99 -14.76 11.49 -0.29
N ASP A 100 -13.67 11.12 0.40
CA ASP A 100 -12.99 11.94 1.43
C ASP A 100 -13.94 12.37 2.59
N ALA A 101 -15.03 11.64 2.82
CA ALA A 101 -16.01 11.86 3.89
C ALA A 101 -15.54 11.21 5.21
N PHE A 102 -14.38 11.66 5.72
CA PHE A 102 -13.73 11.04 6.89
C PHE A 102 -14.46 11.27 8.22
N ASP A 103 -15.35 12.25 8.27
CA ASP A 103 -16.25 12.53 9.38
C ASP A 103 -17.41 11.53 9.49
N ALA A 104 -17.76 10.86 8.38
CA ALA A 104 -18.74 9.76 8.35
C ALA A 104 -18.14 8.40 8.79
N LEU A 105 -16.83 8.35 9.04
CA LEU A 105 -16.11 7.15 9.50
C LEU A 105 -15.93 7.17 11.02
N PRO A 106 -15.62 6.01 11.64
CA PRO A 106 -15.12 5.98 13.00
C PRO A 106 -13.95 6.95 13.16
N ARG A 107 -13.96 7.75 14.24
CA ARG A 107 -13.00 8.85 14.49
C ARG A 107 -11.55 8.45 14.21
N ARG A 108 -11.17 7.24 14.62
CA ARG A 108 -9.83 6.70 14.45
C ARG A 108 -9.49 6.43 12.97
N THR A 109 -10.37 5.74 12.26
CA THR A 109 -10.24 5.49 10.82
C THR A 109 -10.19 6.79 10.02
N GLY A 110 -11.06 7.74 10.33
CA GLY A 110 -11.07 9.07 9.71
C GLY A 110 -9.76 9.83 9.89
N ALA A 111 -9.20 9.85 11.11
CA ALA A 111 -7.91 10.48 11.37
C ALA A 111 -6.74 9.81 10.62
N ILE A 112 -6.73 8.47 10.58
CA ILE A 112 -5.74 7.68 9.83
C ILE A 112 -5.78 8.02 8.33
N LEU A 113 -6.97 8.07 7.73
CA LEU A 113 -7.14 8.36 6.31
C LEU A 113 -6.86 9.83 5.97
N ALA A 114 -7.20 10.76 6.87
CA ALA A 114 -6.81 12.17 6.72
C ALA A 114 -5.28 12.33 6.67
N HIS A 115 -4.56 11.62 7.53
CA HIS A 115 -3.09 11.59 7.49
C HIS A 115 -2.54 10.95 6.22
N ALA A 116 -3.11 9.81 5.81
CA ALA A 116 -2.73 9.16 4.55
C ALA A 116 -2.95 10.08 3.35
N ARG A 117 -4.06 10.83 3.32
CA ARG A 117 -4.36 11.84 2.29
C ARG A 117 -3.31 12.95 2.27
N LEU A 118 -2.99 13.52 3.43
CA LEU A 118 -1.98 14.57 3.57
C LEU A 118 -0.62 14.11 3.02
N LEU A 119 -0.13 12.94 3.46
CA LEU A 119 1.16 12.41 3.01
C LEU A 119 1.16 11.98 1.53
N THR A 120 -0.01 11.67 0.95
CA THR A 120 -0.11 11.28 -0.46
C THR A 120 -0.16 12.49 -1.39
N LEU A 121 -0.95 13.50 -1.04
CA LEU A 121 -1.28 14.62 -1.94
C LEU A 121 -0.46 15.88 -1.65
N SER A 122 -0.11 16.11 -0.39
CA SER A 122 0.48 17.36 0.09
C SER A 122 1.53 17.13 1.19
N PRO A 123 2.51 16.22 1.02
CA PRO A 123 3.43 15.83 2.10
C PRO A 123 4.30 17.00 2.62
N VAL A 124 4.55 18.01 1.78
CA VAL A 124 5.31 19.22 2.18
C VAL A 124 4.58 20.06 3.21
N ASP A 125 3.25 19.94 3.26
CA ASP A 125 2.40 20.70 4.17
C ASP A 125 2.27 20.02 5.54
N ALA A 126 2.85 18.83 5.73
CA ALA A 126 2.75 18.09 6.99
C ALA A 126 3.41 18.82 8.17
N ARG A 127 2.67 18.97 9.27
CA ARG A 127 3.07 19.69 10.48
C ARG A 127 2.99 18.79 11.72
N PRO A 128 3.68 19.15 12.81
CA PRO A 128 3.55 18.44 14.09
C PRO A 128 2.10 18.34 14.61
N SER A 129 1.26 19.34 14.34
CA SER A 129 -0.16 19.35 14.75
C SER A 129 -0.97 18.22 14.10
N ASP A 130 -0.59 17.76 12.91
CA ASP A 130 -1.26 16.64 12.24
C ASP A 130 -1.02 15.32 12.99
N LEU A 131 0.14 15.20 13.63
CA LEU A 131 0.46 14.05 14.49
C LEU A 131 -0.35 14.07 15.80
N ASP A 132 -0.69 15.26 16.31
CA ASP A 132 -1.50 15.38 17.52
C ASP A 132 -2.95 14.95 17.30
N ALA A 133 -3.48 15.13 16.08
CA ALA A 133 -4.78 14.58 15.70
C ALA A 133 -4.79 13.04 15.75
N LEU A 134 -3.73 12.39 15.28
CA LEU A 134 -3.57 10.93 15.35
C LEU A 134 -3.46 10.43 16.80
N LYS A 135 -2.65 11.10 17.63
CA LYS A 135 -2.55 10.76 19.07
C LYS A 135 -3.89 10.92 19.77
N SER A 136 -4.63 11.99 19.47
CA SER A 136 -5.97 12.24 20.02
C SER A 136 -7.00 11.20 19.57
N ALA A 137 -6.74 10.54 18.44
CA ALA A 137 -7.50 9.37 17.96
C ALA A 137 -7.00 8.03 18.54
N GLY A 138 -6.08 8.07 19.50
CA GLY A 138 -5.56 6.91 20.24
C GLY A 138 -4.43 6.18 19.53
N LEU A 139 -3.79 6.75 18.51
CA LEU A 139 -2.61 6.12 17.90
C LEU A 139 -1.37 6.32 18.78
N THR A 140 -0.62 5.24 18.97
CA THR A 140 0.70 5.30 19.62
C THR A 140 1.74 5.83 18.63
N THR A 141 2.85 6.38 19.15
CA THR A 141 3.94 6.87 18.29
C THR A 141 4.46 5.78 17.32
N PRO A 142 4.71 4.52 17.75
CA PRO A 142 5.08 3.45 16.82
C PRO A 142 4.05 3.20 15.71
N ALA A 143 2.74 3.24 16.03
CA ALA A 143 1.68 3.08 15.04
C ALA A 143 1.68 4.22 14.00
N ILE A 144 1.94 5.46 14.42
CA ILE A 144 2.05 6.62 13.51
C ILE A 144 3.25 6.47 12.56
N VAL A 145 4.38 6.00 13.06
CA VAL A 145 5.57 5.72 12.24
C VAL A 145 5.26 4.63 11.22
N ALA A 146 4.66 3.52 11.66
CA ALA A 146 4.29 2.41 10.79
C ALA A 146 3.26 2.82 9.72
N LEU A 147 2.29 3.64 10.09
CA LEU A 147 1.32 4.24 9.16
C LEU A 147 2.03 5.04 8.06
N SER A 148 2.99 5.89 8.44
CA SER A 148 3.75 6.72 7.50
C SER A 148 4.68 5.86 6.61
N GLN A 149 5.26 4.80 7.16
CA GLN A 149 6.03 3.81 6.40
C GLN A 149 5.17 3.08 5.37
N LEU A 150 3.93 2.72 5.72
CA LEU A 150 3.00 2.09 4.80
C LEU A 150 2.65 3.01 3.62
N VAL A 151 2.36 4.29 3.87
CA VAL A 151 2.13 5.26 2.79
C VAL A 151 3.33 5.34 1.85
N ALA A 152 4.54 5.44 2.41
CA ALA A 152 5.78 5.47 1.63
C ALA A 152 5.99 4.17 0.82
N PHE A 153 5.69 3.02 1.41
CA PHE A 153 5.80 1.72 0.76
C PHE A 153 4.85 1.57 -0.44
N VAL A 154 3.59 1.97 -0.29
CA VAL A 154 2.62 1.92 -1.40
C VAL A 154 3.02 2.87 -2.53
N ALA A 155 3.49 4.07 -2.20
CA ALA A 155 4.03 4.98 -3.19
C ALA A 155 5.29 4.41 -3.88
N TYR A 156 6.11 3.64 -3.17
CA TYR A 156 7.22 2.88 -3.76
C TYR A 156 6.73 1.81 -4.74
N GLN A 157 5.79 0.94 -4.33
CA GLN A 157 5.22 -0.10 -5.18
C GLN A 157 4.67 0.47 -6.49
N LEU A 158 3.90 1.56 -6.40
CA LEU A 158 3.34 2.25 -7.56
C LEU A 158 4.42 2.67 -8.56
N ARG A 159 5.48 3.34 -8.09
CA ARG A 159 6.56 3.81 -8.98
C ARG A 159 7.21 2.66 -9.72
N ILE A 160 7.41 1.54 -9.04
CA ILE A 160 8.00 0.35 -9.65
C ILE A 160 7.05 -0.31 -10.65
N ALA A 161 5.75 -0.40 -10.34
CA ALA A 161 4.74 -0.94 -11.25
C ALA A 161 4.63 -0.10 -12.54
N VAL A 162 4.57 1.22 -12.41
CA VAL A 162 4.52 2.15 -13.55
C VAL A 162 5.80 2.06 -14.39
N ALA A 163 6.97 1.98 -13.75
CA ALA A 163 8.23 1.79 -14.47
C ALA A 163 8.25 0.47 -15.26
N ALA A 164 7.75 -0.62 -14.67
CA ALA A 164 7.66 -1.91 -15.35
C ALA A 164 6.71 -1.87 -16.55
N GLN A 165 5.53 -1.25 -16.40
CA GLN A 165 4.57 -1.06 -17.49
C GLN A 165 5.15 -0.21 -18.63
N ALA A 166 5.88 0.86 -18.31
CA ALA A 166 6.54 1.70 -19.30
C ALA A 166 7.60 0.91 -20.09
N LEU A 167 8.39 0.06 -19.43
CA LEU A 167 9.38 -0.79 -20.07
C LEU A 167 8.72 -1.85 -20.97
N GLN A 168 7.62 -2.47 -20.54
CA GLN A 168 6.86 -3.42 -21.38
C GLN A 168 6.30 -2.73 -22.63
N ALA A 169 5.68 -1.56 -22.47
CA ALA A 169 5.15 -0.79 -23.58
C ALA A 169 6.25 -0.38 -24.58
N ARG A 170 7.47 -0.09 -24.09
CA ARG A 170 8.62 0.19 -24.95
C ARG A 170 9.09 -1.05 -25.70
N ALA A 171 9.26 -2.19 -25.01
CA ALA A 171 9.68 -3.44 -25.64
C ALA A 171 8.69 -3.91 -26.72
N ALA A 172 7.38 -3.79 -26.47
CA ALA A 172 6.35 -4.11 -27.44
C ALA A 172 6.43 -3.22 -28.70
N LYS A 173 6.76 -1.93 -28.54
CA LYS A 173 6.97 -1.01 -29.67
C LYS A 173 8.25 -1.29 -30.47
N GLU A 174 9.27 -1.87 -29.85
CA GLU A 174 10.52 -2.24 -30.54
C GLU A 174 10.39 -3.56 -31.31
N ALA A 175 9.47 -4.43 -30.90
CA ALA A 175 9.20 -5.72 -31.54
C ALA A 175 8.18 -5.64 -32.70
N ALA A 176 7.48 -4.52 -32.85
CA ALA A 176 6.49 -4.25 -33.90
C ALA A 176 7.11 -3.52 -35.10
#